data_AF-A0ABC8RP67-F1
#
_entry.id   AF-A0ABC8RP67-F1
#
_cell.length_a   1.000
_cell.length_b   1.000
_cell.length_c   1.000
_cell.angle_alpha   90.00
_cell.angle_beta   90.00
_cell.angle_gamma   90.00
#
_symmetry.space_group_name_H-M   'P 1'
#
loop_
_entity.id
_entity.type
_entity.pdbx_description
1 polymer ?
#
loop_
_entity_poly.entity_id
_entity_poly.type
_entity_poly.pdbx_seq_one_letter_code
_entity_poly.pdbx_strand_id
1 'polypeptide(L)' 'VFKILLGGENGDKVEAVVVCHTDTSQWSRNHVSFRVLGIEAGTPGVCHFFPADHL' A
#
# COMPACT_ATOMS: atom_id res chain seq x y z
N VAL A 1 -4.86 -8.14 -4.97
CA VAL A 1 -3.89 -8.73 -4.03
C VAL A 1 -2.74 -9.30 -4.84
N PHE A 2 -1.50 -9.00 -4.49
CA PHE A 2 -0.30 -9.41 -5.22
C PHE A 2 0.76 -9.95 -4.25
N LYS A 3 1.60 -10.89 -4.69
CA LYS A 3 2.80 -11.30 -3.95
C LYS A 3 4.02 -10.54 -4.47
N ILE A 4 4.85 -10.03 -3.57
CA ILE A 4 6.06 -9.26 -3.91
C ILE A 4 7.22 -9.64 -3.00
N LEU A 5 8.45 -9.41 -3.47
CA LEU A 5 9.65 -9.48 -2.64
C LEU A 5 10.03 -8.06 -2.20
N LEU A 6 10.09 -7.83 -0.90
CA LEU A 6 10.60 -6.58 -0.31
C LEU A 6 12.07 -6.76 0.07
N GLY A 7 12.91 -5.80 -0.31
CA GLY A 7 14.32 -5.77 0.06
C GLY A 7 14.53 -4.94 1.32
N GLY A 8 15.29 -5.48 2.28
CA GLY A 8 15.77 -4.75 3.45
C GLY A 8 17.11 -4.06 3.18
N GLU A 9 17.44 -3.07 4.01
CA GLU A 9 18.73 -2.35 3.94
C GLU A 9 19.93 -3.27 4.20
N ASN A 10 19.72 -4.38 4.91
CA ASN A 10 20.72 -5.41 5.17
C ASN A 10 20.94 -6.38 3.99
N GLY A 11 20.20 -6.23 2.89
CA GLY A 11 20.27 -7.11 1.71
C GLY A 11 19.33 -8.31 1.76
N ASP A 12 18.62 -8.54 2.86
CA ASP A 12 17.64 -9.62 2.96
C ASP A 12 16.41 -9.34 2.10
N LYS A 13 15.73 -10.41 1.69
CA LYS A 13 14.46 -10.34 0.96
C LYS A 13 13.40 -11.14 1.67
N VAL A 14 12.21 -10.55 1.80
CA VAL A 14 11.05 -11.21 2.40
C VAL A 14 9.88 -11.23 1.42
N GLU A 15 9.12 -12.33 1.41
CA GLU A 15 7.84 -12.39 0.70
C GLU A 15 6.81 -11.58 1.48
N ALA A 16 6.11 -10.70 0.76
CA ALA A 16 5.03 -9.89 1.30
C ALA A 16 3.81 -9.96 0.37
N VAL A 17 2.64 -9.70 0.95
CA VAL A 17 1.40 -9.56 0.21
C VAL A 17 1.02 -8.09 0.13
N VAL A 18 0.64 -7.65 -1.06
CA VAL A 18 0.22 -6.28 -1.35
C VAL A 18 -1.26 -6.24 -1.67
N VAL A 19 -1.98 -5.36 -0.98
CA VAL A 19 -3.38 -5.04 -1.27
C VAL A 19 -3.45 -3.60 -1.71
N CYS A 20 -4.08 -3.34 -2.85
CA CYS A 20 -4.22 -2.00 -3.41
C CYS A 20 -5.69 -1.64 -3.57
N HIS A 21 -6.00 -0.39 -3.25
CA HIS A 21 -7.24 0.30 -3.57
C HIS A 21 -7.01 1.11 -4.84
N THR A 22 -7.39 0.53 -5.98
CA THR A 22 -7.13 1.12 -7.31
C THR A 22 -8.04 2.29 -7.64
N ASP A 23 -9.16 2.42 -6.94
CA ASP A 23 -10.07 3.54 -7.02
C ASP A 23 -10.32 4.09 -5.61
N THR A 24 -9.83 5.30 -5.37
CA THR A 24 -10.00 6.04 -4.11
C THR A 24 -10.94 7.22 -4.27
N SER A 25 -11.65 7.35 -5.40
CA SER A 25 -12.53 8.48 -5.71
C SER A 25 -13.65 8.67 -4.68
N GLN A 26 -14.10 7.56 -4.08
CA GLN A 26 -15.16 7.55 -3.07
C GLN A 26 -14.65 7.64 -1.62
N TRP A 27 -13.34 7.72 -1.42
CA TRP A 27 -12.78 7.88 -0.08
C TRP A 27 -13.06 9.29 0.45
N SER A 28 -13.22 9.39 1.76
CA SER A 28 -13.32 10.70 2.42
C SER A 28 -12.11 11.54 2.06
N ARG A 29 -12.30 12.81 1.67
CA ARG A 29 -11.20 13.76 1.41
C ARG A 29 -10.26 13.94 2.61
N ASN A 30 -10.71 13.62 3.81
CA ASN A 30 -9.93 13.67 5.04
C ASN A 30 -9.28 12.32 5.42
N HIS A 31 -9.30 11.33 4.52
CA HIS A 31 -8.71 10.02 4.80
C HIS A 31 -7.20 10.15 5.08
N VAL A 32 -6.72 9.44 6.10
CA VAL A 32 -5.35 9.60 6.62
C VAL A 32 -4.27 9.32 5.57
N SER A 33 -4.53 8.41 4.63
CA SER A 33 -3.60 8.07 3.55
C SER A 33 -3.23 9.27 2.69
N PHE A 34 -4.17 10.19 2.46
CA PHE A 34 -3.94 11.39 1.63
C PHE A 34 -2.94 12.33 2.28
N ARG A 35 -3.00 12.46 3.61
CA ARG A 35 -2.01 13.24 4.38
C ARG A 35 -0.65 12.56 4.43
N VAL A 36 -0.61 11.25 4.64
CA VAL A 36 0.65 10.50 4.79
C VAL A 36 1.41 10.42 3.46
N LEU A 37 0.70 10.22 2.35
CA LEU A 37 1.28 10.03 1.02
C LEU A 37 1.37 11.34 0.22
N GLY A 38 0.71 12.41 0.65
CA GLY A 38 0.68 13.68 -0.08
C GLY A 38 -0.09 13.60 -1.41
N ILE A 39 -1.17 12.82 -1.43
CA ILE A 39 -2.01 12.59 -2.63
C ILE A 39 -3.47 12.98 -2.35
N GLU A 40 -4.29 13.08 -3.38
CA GLU A 40 -5.73 13.40 -3.28
C GLU A 40 -6.62 12.19 -3.60
N ALA A 41 -7.93 12.32 -3.38
CA ALA A 41 -8.88 11.31 -3.81
C ALA A 41 -8.92 11.21 -5.35
N GLY A 42 -8.97 9.99 -5.89
CA GLY A 42 -9.01 9.77 -7.34
C GLY A 42 -7.64 9.88 -8.04
N THR A 43 -6.54 10.02 -7.30
CA THR A 43 -5.18 9.84 -7.82
C THR A 43 -4.83 8.34 -7.96
N PRO A 44 -3.66 7.96 -8.51
CA PRO A 44 -3.25 6.55 -8.58
C PRO A 44 -3.35 5.86 -7.22
N GLY A 45 -3.77 4.59 -7.22
CA GLY A 45 -4.28 3.86 -6.06
C GLY A 45 -3.34 3.78 -4.84
N VAL A 46 -3.95 3.55 -3.67
CA VAL A 46 -3.24 3.38 -2.39
C VAL A 46 -2.98 1.89 -2.13
N CYS A 47 -1.76 1.51 -1.77
CA CYS A 47 -1.42 0.12 -1.45
C CYS A 47 -0.89 -0.05 -0.03
N HIS A 48 -1.14 -1.23 0.55
CA HIS A 48 -0.63 -1.68 1.84
C HIS A 48 0.16 -2.97 1.67
N PHE A 49 1.28 -3.08 2.38
CA PHE A 49 2.16 -4.26 2.39
C PHE A 49 1.99 -4.99 3.72
N PHE A 50 1.73 -6.29 3.64
CA PHE A 50 1.59 -7.18 4.79
C PHE A 50 2.70 -8.24 4.76
N PRO A 51 3.26 -8.63 5.91
CA PRO A 51 3.99 -9.89 6.03
C PRO A 51 3.13 -11.04 5.49
N ALA A 52 3.74 -12.01 4.80
CA ALA A 52 3.01 -13.11 4.18
C ALA A 52 2.21 -13.97 5.18
N ASP A 53 2.54 -13.90 6.47
CA ASP A 53 1.93 -14.62 7.59
C ASP A 53 0.89 -13.83 8.39
N HIS A 54 0.65 -12.55 8.05
CA HIS A 54 -0.27 -11.65 8.79
C HIS A 54 -1.35 -11.05 7.88
N LEU A 55 -2.00 -11.89 7.06
CA LEU A 55 -3.19 -11.51 6.29
C LEU A 55 -4.47 -11.52 7.13
#